data_AF-A0A382SZI3-F1
#
_entry.id   AF-A0A382SZI3-F1
#
_cell.length_a   1.000
_cell.length_b   1.000
_cell.length_c   1.000
_cell.angle_alpha   90.00
_cell.angle_beta   90.00
_cell.angle_gamma   90.00
#
_symmetry.space_group_name_H-M   'P 1'
#
loop_
_entity.id
_entity.type
_entity.pdbx_description
1 polymer ?
#
loop_
_entity_poly.entity_id
_entity_poly.type
_entity_poly.pdbx_seq_one_letter_code
_entity_poly.pdbx_strand_id
1 'polypeptide(L)' 'MTPENVLAIPPKVLTQKQREFYFEYGYLLLEGMISDTWIASLRAATTEVINESRKISKSDETWDLETGHSK' A
#
# COMPACT_ATOMS: atom_id res chain seq x y z
N MET A 1 -5.17 -19.48 17.99
CA MET A 1 -6.34 -19.57 17.08
C MET A 1 -5.91 -20.46 15.91
N THR A 2 -6.61 -21.56 15.63
CA THR A 2 -6.22 -22.48 14.55
C THR A 2 -6.84 -22.06 13.21
N PRO A 3 -6.31 -22.49 12.06
CA PRO A 3 -6.92 -22.24 10.75
C PRO A 3 -8.41 -22.63 10.69
N GLU A 4 -8.77 -23.76 11.30
CA GLU A 4 -10.15 -24.26 11.35
C GLU A 4 -11.08 -23.27 12.07
N ASN A 5 -10.61 -22.71 13.20
CA ASN A 5 -11.36 -21.70 13.94
C ASN A 5 -11.58 -20.42 13.12
N VAL A 6 -10.62 -20.05 12.26
CA VAL A 6 -10.75 -18.90 11.38
C VAL A 6 -11.73 -19.22 10.24
N LEU A 7 -11.57 -20.37 9.57
CA LEU A 7 -12.38 -20.77 8.42
C LEU A 7 -13.86 -20.98 8.77
N ALA A 8 -14.18 -21.34 10.02
CA ALA A 8 -15.56 -21.42 10.52
C ALA A 8 -16.28 -20.05 10.56
N ILE A 9 -15.55 -18.94 10.56
CA ILE A 9 -16.14 -17.60 10.52
C ILE A 9 -16.54 -17.28 9.08
N PRO A 10 -17.79 -16.83 8.83
CA PRO A 10 -18.23 -16.42 7.50
C PRO A 10 -17.33 -15.32 6.91
N PRO A 11 -16.87 -15.45 5.66
CA PRO A 11 -15.98 -14.47 5.07
C PRO A 11 -16.71 -13.19 4.67
N LYS A 12 -16.00 -12.05 4.71
CA LYS A 12 -16.51 -10.75 4.25
C LYS A 12 -16.25 -10.46 2.77
N VAL A 13 -15.07 -10.88 2.27
CA VAL A 13 -14.57 -10.50 0.93
C VAL A 13 -13.98 -11.71 0.22
N LEU A 14 -13.05 -12.42 0.89
CA LEU A 14 -12.38 -13.57 0.30
C LEU A 14 -13.32 -14.76 0.16
N THR A 15 -13.22 -15.47 -0.95
CA THR A 15 -13.87 -16.77 -1.09
C THR A 15 -13.26 -17.79 -0.12
N GLN A 16 -14.01 -18.85 0.20
CA GLN A 16 -13.51 -19.92 1.07
C GLN A 16 -12.20 -20.53 0.53
N LYS A 17 -12.15 -20.81 -0.77
CA LYS A 17 -10.96 -21.35 -1.45
C LYS A 17 -9.72 -20.45 -1.32
N GLN A 18 -9.89 -19.13 -1.41
CA GLN A 18 -8.78 -18.18 -1.20
C GLN A 18 -8.26 -18.21 0.23
N ARG A 19 -9.15 -18.39 1.22
CA ARG A 19 -8.74 -18.47 2.64
C ARG A 19 -7.99 -19.77 2.92
N GLU A 20 -8.47 -20.88 2.38
CA GLU A 20 -7.78 -22.17 2.45
C GLU A 20 -6.40 -22.11 1.79
N PHE A 21 -6.31 -21.52 0.59
CA PHE A 21 -5.04 -21.28 -0.10
C PHE A 21 -4.08 -20.46 0.75
N TYR A 22 -4.54 -19.39 1.40
CA TYR A 22 -3.69 -18.60 2.31
C TYR A 22 -3.13 -19.45 3.45
N PHE A 23 -3.94 -20.32 4.04
CA PHE A 23 -3.47 -21.19 5.13
C PHE A 23 -2.52 -22.30 4.64
N GLU A 24 -2.67 -22.75 3.40
CA GLU A 24 -1.80 -23.77 2.80
C GLU A 24 -0.46 -23.18 2.33
N TYR A 25 -0.46 -21.98 1.73
CA TYR A 25 0.71 -21.41 1.04
C TYR A 25 1.28 -20.14 1.67
N GLY A 26 0.56 -19.50 2.59
CA GLY A 26 1.00 -18.29 3.30
C GLY A 26 0.86 -16.98 2.53
N TYR A 27 0.22 -16.97 1.35
CA TYR A 27 0.03 -15.76 0.54
C TYR A 27 -1.27 -15.80 -0.27
N LEU A 28 -1.64 -14.65 -0.85
CA LEU A 28 -2.74 -14.53 -1.82
C LEU A 28 -2.34 -13.62 -2.97
N LEU A 29 -2.78 -13.99 -4.17
CA LEU A 29 -2.86 -13.09 -5.32
C LEU A 29 -4.32 -12.66 -5.49
N LEU A 30 -4.58 -11.36 -5.35
CA LEU A 30 -5.90 -10.77 -5.55
C LEU A 30 -5.78 -9.65 -6.58
N GLU A 31 -6.28 -9.90 -7.78
CA GLU A 31 -6.27 -8.91 -8.86
C GLU A 31 -7.25 -7.76 -8.54
N GLY A 32 -6.81 -6.52 -8.73
CA GLY A 32 -7.68 -5.35 -8.56
C GLY A 32 -8.21 -5.14 -7.13
N MET A 33 -7.58 -5.74 -6.11
CA MET A 33 -8.01 -5.58 -4.71
C MET A 33 -8.01 -4.12 -4.26
N ILE A 34 -7.08 -3.33 -4.80
CA ILE A 34 -7.09 -1.87 -4.68
C ILE A 34 -7.65 -1.32 -6.00
N SER A 35 -8.71 -0.51 -5.91
CA SER A 35 -9.34 0.05 -7.11
C SER A 35 -8.40 1.04 -7.81
N ASP A 36 -8.56 1.16 -9.13
CA ASP A 36 -7.79 2.11 -9.94
C ASP A 36 -7.96 3.56 -9.45
N THR A 37 -9.14 3.90 -8.92
CA THR A 37 -9.43 5.21 -8.33
C THR A 37 -8.56 5.47 -7.10
N TRP A 38 -8.43 4.48 -6.20
CA TRP A 38 -7.56 4.59 -5.03
C TRP A 38 -6.09 4.68 -5.43
N ILE A 39 -5.66 3.88 -6.39
CA ILE A 39 -4.30 3.95 -6.93
C ILE A 39 -4.03 5.33 -7.54
N ALA A 40 -4.97 5.90 -8.28
CA ALA A 40 -4.86 7.25 -8.83
C ALA A 40 -4.73 8.31 -7.72
N SER A 41 -5.52 8.22 -6.65
CA SER A 41 -5.41 9.13 -5.50
C SER A 41 -4.05 9.04 -4.80
N LEU A 42 -3.52 7.84 -4.58
CA LEU A 42 -2.19 7.65 -3.98
C LEU A 42 -1.08 8.26 -4.85
N ARG A 43 -1.17 8.06 -6.17
CA ARG A 43 -0.23 8.67 -7.13
C ARG A 43 -0.35 10.19 -7.15
N ALA A 44 -1.56 10.73 -7.09
CA ALA A 44 -1.79 12.18 -7.07
C ALA A 44 -1.17 12.83 -5.82
N ALA A 45 -1.43 12.27 -4.63
CA ALA A 45 -0.84 12.75 -3.38
C ALA A 45 0.70 12.70 -3.41
N THR A 46 1.28 11.60 -3.92
CA THR A 46 2.74 11.49 -4.06
C THR A 46 3.29 12.49 -5.07
N THR A 47 2.57 12.74 -6.16
CA THR A 47 2.97 13.72 -7.18
C THR A 47 2.99 15.14 -6.62
N GLU A 48 2.04 15.49 -5.76
CA GLU A 48 2.02 16.77 -5.06
C GLU A 48 3.27 16.95 -4.20
N VAL A 49 3.57 15.97 -3.34
CA VAL A 49 4.77 15.92 -2.48
C VAL A 49 6.07 16.04 -3.30
N ILE A 50 6.15 15.37 -4.45
CA ILE A 50 7.27 15.49 -5.39
C ILE A 50 7.37 16.90 -5.96
N ASN A 51 6.25 17.50 -6.38
CA ASN A 51 6.25 18.83 -6.98
C ASN A 51 6.59 19.92 -5.97
N GLU A 52 6.22 19.75 -4.71
CA GLU A 52 6.63 20.63 -3.61
C GLU A 52 8.14 20.51 -3.36
N SER A 53 8.65 19.29 -3.14
CA SER A 53 10.08 19.06 -2.85
C SER A 53 11.02 19.56 -3.96
N ARG A 54 10.63 19.48 -5.24
CA ARG A 54 11.43 20.00 -6.38
C ARG A 54 11.78 21.49 -6.27
N LYS A 55 10.99 22.27 -5.54
CA LYS A 55 11.22 23.70 -5.38
C LYS A 55 12.28 23.99 -4.32
N ILE A 56 12.50 23.04 -3.41
CA ILE A 56 13.37 23.18 -2.25
C ILE A 56 14.83 23.07 -2.68
N SER A 57 15.66 23.97 -2.17
CA SER A 57 17.12 23.98 -2.41
C SER A 57 17.94 24.09 -1.12
N LYS A 58 17.28 24.11 0.03
CA LYS A 58 17.86 24.14 1.37
C LYS A 58 16.87 23.50 2.33
N SER A 59 17.35 22.74 3.32
CA SER A 59 16.49 22.14 4.34
C SER A 59 15.63 23.17 5.07
N ASP A 60 14.41 22.76 5.42
CA ASP A 60 13.44 23.53 6.21
C ASP A 60 12.72 22.61 7.22
N GLU A 61 11.62 23.09 7.82
CA GLU A 61 10.85 22.33 8.81
C GLU A 61 10.18 21.07 8.25
N THR A 62 10.00 20.98 6.94
CA THR A 62 9.31 19.89 6.25
C THR A 62 10.28 18.98 5.51
N TRP A 63 11.33 19.54 4.91
CA TRP A 63 12.25 18.86 4.02
C TRP A 63 13.67 18.88 4.56
N ASP A 64 14.25 17.70 4.79
CA ASP A 64 15.67 17.54 5.11
C ASP A 64 16.45 17.13 3.85
N LEU A 65 17.41 17.98 3.45
CA LEU A 65 18.25 17.80 2.28
C LEU A 65 19.67 17.42 2.72
N GLU A 66 20.20 16.31 2.19
CA GLU A 66 21.59 15.91 2.43
C GLU A 66 22.59 16.91 1.82
N THR A 67 23.80 16.95 2.39
CA THR A 67 24.92 17.73 1.85
C THR A 67 25.24 17.27 0.43
N GLY A 68 25.17 18.20 -0.53
CA GLY A 68 25.41 17.90 -1.94
C GLY A 68 24.14 17.69 -2.78
N HIS A 69 22.95 17.83 -2.19
CA HIS A 69 21.70 17.87 -2.95
C HIS A 69 21.73 19.04 -3.97
N SER A 70 21.63 18.72 -5.25
CA SER A 70 21.53 19.67 -6.35
C SER A 70 20.27 19.39 -7.18
N LYS A 71 19.70 20.43 -7.78
CA LYS A 71 18.53 20.33 -8.68
C LYS A 71 18.84 19.56 -9.95
#